data_AF-A0A9N9XJK0-F1
#
_entry.id   AF-A0A9N9XJK0-F1
#
_cell.length_a   1.000
_cell.length_b   1.000
_cell.length_c   1.000
_cell.angle_alpha   90.00
_cell.angle_beta   90.00
_cell.angle_gamma   90.00
#
_symmetry.space_group_name_H-M   'P 1'
#
loop_
_entity.id
_entity.type
_entity.pdbx_description
1 polymer ?
#
loop_
_entity_poly.entity_id
_entity_poly.type
_entity_poly.pdbx_seq_one_letter_code
_entity_poly.pdbx_strand_id
1 'polypeptide(L)'
;MTVLNGHVVVCLFADPDSPLIGLRNLVMPLRASNFHYHELKHVVIVGSVDYIRREWKMLQNLPKISVLNGSPLSRADLRAVNVNLCDMCCILSAKVPSNDDPTLADKEAILASLNIKAMTFDDTIGVLSQTNGTNEAGTPVGSPIILQRRGSVYGANVPMITGNCVLYS
;
A
#
# COMPACT_ATOMS: atom_id res chain seq x y z
N MET A 1 -9.34 13.20 6.28
CA MET A 1 -8.45 12.02 6.20
C MET A 1 -9.31 10.79 6.06
N THR A 2 -9.22 10.07 4.94
CA THR A 2 -9.84 8.75 4.79
C THR A 2 -8.89 7.72 5.42
N VAL A 3 -9.24 7.16 6.57
CA VAL A 3 -8.47 6.08 7.19
C VAL A 3 -8.85 4.78 6.47
N LEU A 4 -7.94 4.26 5.65
CA LEU A 4 -8.12 2.99 4.94
C LEU A 4 -7.52 1.86 5.78
N ASN A 5 -8.34 0.86 6.11
CA ASN A 5 -7.94 -0.34 6.85
C ASN A 5 -8.52 -1.56 6.11
N GLY A 6 -7.77 -2.66 6.02
CA GLY A 6 -8.22 -3.88 5.33
C GLY A 6 -8.34 -3.68 3.81
N HIS A 7 -7.36 -3.01 3.22
CA HIS A 7 -7.34 -2.66 1.80
C HIS A 7 -6.16 -3.34 1.08
N VAL A 8 -6.21 -3.35 -0.25
CA VAL A 8 -5.13 -3.88 -1.10
C VAL A 8 -4.39 -2.70 -1.72
N VAL A 9 -3.07 -2.66 -1.55
CA VAL A 9 -2.20 -1.65 -2.16
C VAL A 9 -1.52 -2.26 -3.37
N VAL A 10 -1.61 -1.60 -4.52
CA VAL A 10 -0.94 -2.00 -5.75
C VAL A 10 0.12 -0.95 -6.08
N CYS A 11 1.37 -1.27 -5.80
CA CYS A 11 2.55 -0.49 -6.13
C CYS A 11 2.96 -0.78 -7.58
N LEU A 12 2.87 0.22 -8.45
CA LEU A 12 3.09 0.08 -9.87
C LEU A 12 4.36 0.80 -10.32
N PHE A 13 5.28 0.05 -10.89
CA PHE A 13 6.50 0.55 -11.51
C PHE A 13 6.35 0.51 -13.02
N ALA A 14 6.01 1.65 -13.62
CA ALA A 14 5.82 1.76 -15.06
C ALA A 14 6.13 3.16 -15.56
N ASP A 15 6.68 3.23 -16.76
CA ASP A 15 6.86 4.48 -17.51
C ASP A 15 5.66 4.67 -18.47
N PRO A 16 5.37 5.89 -18.94
CA PRO A 16 4.26 6.15 -19.85
C PRO A 16 4.29 5.33 -21.14
N ASP A 17 5.47 4.88 -21.56
CA ASP A 17 5.68 4.08 -22.78
C ASP A 17 5.80 2.57 -22.50
N SER A 18 5.75 2.15 -21.23
CA SER A 18 5.84 0.73 -20.87
C SER A 18 4.63 -0.07 -21.39
N PRO A 19 4.78 -1.39 -21.63
CA PRO A 19 3.67 -2.27 -22.02
C PRO A 19 2.58 -2.33 -20.95
N LEU A 20 1.35 -2.66 -21.36
CA LEU A 20 0.20 -2.78 -20.46
C LEU A 20 0.26 -4.10 -19.68
N ILE A 21 0.36 -4.02 -18.35
CA ILE A 21 0.32 -5.18 -17.44
C ILE A 21 -1.07 -5.82 -17.44
N GLY A 22 -2.13 -5.01 -17.55
CA GLY A 22 -3.51 -5.50 -17.47
C GLY A 22 -4.01 -5.65 -16.02
N LEU A 23 -4.02 -4.54 -15.28
CA LEU A 23 -4.48 -4.42 -13.90
C LEU A 23 -5.89 -5.00 -13.67
N ARG A 24 -6.74 -5.03 -14.70
CA ARG A 24 -8.05 -5.69 -14.64
C ARG A 24 -7.94 -7.17 -14.24
N ASN A 25 -6.93 -7.88 -14.72
CA ASN A 25 -6.74 -9.31 -14.43
C ASN A 25 -6.32 -9.53 -12.97
N LEU A 26 -5.65 -8.55 -12.35
CA LEU A 26 -5.34 -8.58 -10.93
C LEU A 26 -6.56 -8.27 -10.06
N VAL A 27 -7.35 -7.29 -10.48
CA VAL A 27 -8.47 -6.79 -9.68
C VAL A 27 -9.73 -7.67 -9.83
N MET A 28 -9.89 -8.40 -10.93
CA MET A 28 -11.06 -9.23 -11.18
C MET A 28 -11.23 -10.38 -10.16
N PRO A 29 -10.19 -11.17 -9.81
CA PRO A 29 -10.31 -12.22 -8.78
C PRO A 29 -10.69 -11.67 -7.40
N LEU A 30 -10.22 -10.48 -7.05
CA LEU A 30 -10.56 -9.81 -5.78
C LEU A 30 -12.03 -9.38 -5.71
N ARG A 31 -12.76 -9.47 -6.82
CA ARG A 31 -14.18 -9.09 -6.97
C ARG A 31 -15.03 -10.25 -7.43
N ALA A 32 -14.62 -11.48 -7.12
CA ALA A 32 -15.44 -12.65 -7.37
C ALA A 32 -16.87 -12.40 -6.84
N SER A 33 -17.88 -12.84 -7.60
CA SER A 33 -19.31 -12.59 -7.32
C SER A 33 -19.80 -13.15 -5.99
N ASN A 34 -18.97 -13.94 -5.30
CA ASN A 34 -19.26 -14.48 -3.97
C ASN A 34 -19.04 -13.48 -2.82
N PHE A 35 -18.50 -12.28 -3.09
CA PHE A 35 -18.30 -11.26 -2.06
C PHE A 35 -19.44 -10.24 -2.04
N HIS A 36 -19.97 -9.97 -0.84
CA HIS A 36 -20.90 -8.87 -0.67
C HIS A 36 -20.18 -7.53 -0.78
N TYR A 37 -20.92 -6.48 -1.17
CA TYR A 37 -20.33 -5.15 -1.39
C TYR A 37 -19.55 -4.62 -0.16
N HIS A 38 -19.94 -4.99 1.05
CA HIS A 38 -19.26 -4.57 2.28
C HIS A 38 -17.93 -5.32 2.52
N GLU A 39 -17.80 -6.55 2.02
CA GLU A 39 -16.60 -7.39 2.16
C GLU A 39 -15.55 -7.10 1.08
N LEU A 40 -15.94 -6.42 0.00
CA LEU A 40 -15.02 -6.02 -1.06
C LEU A 40 -13.95 -5.08 -0.50
N LYS A 41 -12.70 -5.55 -0.56
CA LYS A 41 -11.53 -4.77 -0.20
C LYS A 41 -11.37 -3.60 -1.16
N HIS A 42 -11.01 -2.45 -0.60
CA HIS A 42 -10.70 -1.26 -1.39
C HIS A 42 -9.33 -1.45 -2.05
N VAL A 43 -9.21 -1.12 -3.34
CA VAL A 43 -7.93 -1.25 -4.07
C VAL A 43 -7.35 0.14 -4.29
N VAL A 44 -6.15 0.38 -3.76
CA VAL A 44 -5.41 1.64 -3.94
C VAL A 44 -4.23 1.38 -4.86
N ILE A 45 -4.20 2.05 -6.01
CA ILE A 45 -3.11 1.95 -6.99
C ILE A 45 -2.18 3.14 -6.79
N VAL A 46 -0.89 2.88 -6.57
CA VAL A 46 0.16 3.89 -6.40
C VAL A 46 1.10 3.81 -7.58
N GLY A 47 1.22 4.90 -8.34
CA GLY A 47 2.14 4.96 -9.48
C GLY A 47 1.90 6.18 -10.37
N SER A 48 2.52 6.16 -11.55
CA SER A 48 2.36 7.23 -12.55
C SER A 48 0.93 7.27 -13.09
N VAL A 49 0.31 8.45 -12.97
CA VAL A 49 -1.05 8.70 -13.47
C VAL A 49 -1.13 8.54 -14.97
N ASP A 50 -0.07 8.87 -15.72
CA ASP A 50 -0.07 8.78 -17.18
C ASP A 50 -0.15 7.33 -17.65
N TYR A 51 0.55 6.43 -16.96
CA TYR A 51 0.40 4.99 -17.20
C TYR A 51 -1.02 4.51 -16.84
N ILE A 52 -1.50 4.86 -15.63
CA ILE A 52 -2.79 4.39 -15.12
C ILE A 52 -3.95 4.87 -16.00
N ARG A 53 -3.88 6.09 -16.55
CA ARG A 53 -4.88 6.63 -17.48
C ARG A 53 -5.10 5.73 -18.71
N ARG A 54 -4.05 5.08 -19.22
CA ARG A 54 -4.16 4.15 -20.35
C ARG A 54 -4.94 2.89 -19.97
N GLU A 55 -4.72 2.37 -18.76
CA GLU A 55 -5.43 1.19 -18.23
C GLU A 55 -6.80 1.51 -17.61
N TRP A 56 -7.08 2.77 -17.28
CA TRP A 56 -8.28 3.18 -16.56
C TRP A 56 -9.58 2.79 -17.26
N LYS A 57 -9.59 2.75 -18.61
CA LYS A 57 -10.75 2.31 -19.39
C LYS A 57 -11.23 0.90 -19.00
N MET A 58 -10.31 0.03 -18.58
CA MET A 58 -10.58 -1.34 -18.15
C MET A 58 -10.93 -1.45 -16.66
N LEU A 59 -10.58 -0.43 -15.86
CA LEU A 59 -10.77 -0.40 -14.41
C LEU A 59 -12.01 0.38 -13.96
N GLN A 60 -12.48 1.35 -14.75
CA GLN A 60 -13.59 2.24 -14.39
C GLN A 60 -14.91 1.53 -14.03
N ASN A 61 -15.10 0.30 -14.54
CA ASN A 61 -16.31 -0.49 -14.28
C ASN A 61 -16.30 -1.20 -12.92
N LEU A 62 -15.22 -1.05 -12.15
CA LEU A 62 -15.02 -1.78 -10.90
C LEU A 62 -15.18 -0.81 -9.70
N PRO A 63 -16.02 -1.14 -8.68
CA PRO A 63 -16.28 -0.22 -7.56
C PRO A 63 -15.07 -0.07 -6.60
N LYS A 64 -14.98 0.92 -5.71
CA LYS A 64 -13.91 0.95 -4.67
C LYS A 64 -12.46 0.87 -5.20
N ILE A 65 -12.15 1.59 -6.29
CA ILE A 65 -10.78 1.79 -6.76
C ILE A 65 -10.37 3.23 -6.48
N SER A 66 -9.18 3.42 -5.92
CA SER A 66 -8.56 4.74 -5.79
C SER A 66 -7.17 4.73 -6.40
N VAL A 67 -6.78 5.88 -6.94
CA VAL A 67 -5.46 6.09 -7.54
C VAL A 67 -4.76 7.18 -6.76
N LEU A 68 -3.54 6.89 -6.32
CA LEU A 68 -2.63 7.86 -5.74
C LEU A 68 -1.54 8.16 -6.78
N ASN A 69 -1.43 9.43 -7.16
CA ASN A 69 -0.31 9.90 -7.95
C ASN A 69 0.92 9.97 -7.04
N GLY A 70 1.93 9.17 -7.35
CA GLY A 70 3.14 9.10 -6.53
C GLY A 70 4.05 7.99 -6.96
N SER A 71 5.15 7.83 -6.23
CA SER A 71 6.09 6.75 -6.45
C SER A 71 6.00 5.73 -5.31
N PRO A 72 5.89 4.42 -5.60
CA PRO A 72 5.96 3.39 -4.57
C PRO A 72 7.32 3.33 -3.83
N LEU A 73 8.36 4.05 -4.27
CA LEU A 73 9.59 4.24 -3.50
C LEU A 73 9.48 5.37 -2.46
N SER A 74 8.54 6.28 -2.64
CA SER A 74 8.32 7.39 -1.71
C SER A 74 7.66 6.88 -0.44
N ARG A 75 8.37 7.02 0.69
CA ARG A 75 7.81 6.67 2.00
C ARG A 75 6.63 7.57 2.39
N ALA A 76 6.58 8.80 1.89
CA ALA A 76 5.46 9.71 2.14
C ALA A 76 4.16 9.16 1.52
N ASP A 77 4.24 8.67 0.29
CA ASP A 77 3.09 8.14 -0.44
C ASP A 77 2.61 6.83 0.19
N LEU A 78 3.54 5.93 0.55
CA LEU A 78 3.21 4.69 1.26
C LEU A 78 2.58 4.92 2.64
N ARG A 79 2.99 5.98 3.35
CA ARG A 79 2.33 6.41 4.60
C ARG A 79 0.97 7.04 4.35
N ALA A 80 0.80 7.82 3.28
CA ALA A 80 -0.49 8.40 2.92
C ALA A 80 -1.55 7.33 2.62
N VAL A 81 -1.13 6.17 2.11
CA VAL A 81 -2.01 5.00 1.87
C VAL A 81 -2.20 4.14 3.12
N ASN A 82 -1.44 4.37 4.20
CA ASN A 82 -1.39 3.50 5.38
C ASN A 82 -1.06 2.05 5.02
N VAL A 83 0.06 1.83 4.31
CA VAL A 83 0.50 0.49 3.89
C VAL A 83 0.66 -0.49 5.07
N ASN A 84 0.84 0.00 6.30
CA ASN A 84 0.85 -0.83 7.51
C ASN A 84 -0.49 -1.51 7.85
N LEU A 85 -1.61 -0.94 7.39
CA LEU A 85 -2.96 -1.45 7.63
C LEU A 85 -3.55 -2.13 6.39
N CYS A 86 -2.72 -2.41 5.38
CA CYS A 86 -3.17 -3.15 4.21
C CYS A 86 -3.12 -4.66 4.45
N ASP A 87 -4.08 -5.38 3.89
CA ASP A 87 -4.10 -6.85 3.96
C ASP A 87 -3.10 -7.46 2.99
N MET A 88 -2.79 -6.74 1.92
CA MET A 88 -1.89 -7.20 0.88
C MET A 88 -1.30 -6.01 0.12
N CYS A 89 0.00 -6.08 -0.13
CA CYS A 89 0.72 -5.17 -1.01
C CYS A 89 1.22 -5.93 -2.24
N CYS A 90 0.70 -5.58 -3.41
CA CYS A 90 1.17 -6.10 -4.70
C CYS A 90 2.17 -5.12 -5.30
N ILE A 91 3.39 -5.57 -5.58
CA ILE A 91 4.39 -4.81 -6.31
C ILE A 91 4.51 -5.37 -7.72
N LEU A 92 4.19 -4.54 -8.71
CA LEU A 92 4.22 -4.90 -10.12
C LEU A 92 5.21 -4.02 -10.87
N SER A 93 6.02 -4.62 -11.74
CA SER A 93 6.88 -3.91 -12.67
C SER A 93 6.42 -4.16 -14.11
N ALA A 94 6.21 -3.06 -14.86
CA ALA A 94 5.96 -3.03 -16.30
C ALA A 94 7.21 -2.67 -17.11
N LYS A 95 8.32 -2.37 -16.45
CA LYS A 95 9.52 -1.89 -17.13
C LYS A 95 10.17 -3.02 -17.89
N VAL A 96 10.33 -2.83 -19.20
CA VAL A 96 11.05 -3.78 -20.04
C VAL A 96 12.52 -3.76 -19.61
N PRO A 97 13.10 -4.91 -19.23
CA PRO A 97 14.51 -4.96 -18.87
C PRO A 97 15.35 -4.55 -20.07
N SER A 98 16.32 -3.67 -19.85
CA SER A 98 17.35 -3.38 -20.85
C SER A 98 18.11 -4.67 -21.15
N ASN A 99 18.37 -4.92 -22.44
CA ASN A 99 19.00 -6.16 -22.93
C ASN A 99 20.40 -6.40 -22.36
N ASP A 100 21.01 -5.37 -21.76
CA ASP A 100 22.37 -5.39 -21.25
C ASP A 100 22.52 -6.18 -19.94
N ASP A 101 21.49 -6.24 -19.09
CA ASP A 101 21.57 -6.94 -17.79
C ASP A 101 20.20 -7.47 -17.31
N PRO A 102 19.88 -8.76 -17.54
CA PRO A 102 18.61 -9.36 -17.10
C PRO A 102 18.47 -9.43 -15.57
N THR A 103 19.58 -9.29 -14.83
CA THR A 103 19.59 -9.26 -13.36
C THR A 103 18.95 -8.01 -12.78
N LEU A 104 18.89 -6.91 -13.55
CA LEU A 104 18.34 -5.63 -13.12
C LEU A 104 16.83 -5.49 -13.40
N ALA A 105 16.21 -6.50 -14.02
CA ALA A 105 14.79 -6.50 -14.37
C ALA A 105 13.87 -6.24 -13.15
N ASP A 106 14.25 -6.78 -11.98
CA ASP A 106 13.44 -6.74 -10.77
C ASP A 106 13.92 -5.72 -9.73
N LYS A 107 14.89 -4.85 -10.08
CA LYS A 107 15.51 -3.94 -9.11
C LYS A 107 14.49 -3.09 -8.35
N GLU A 108 13.51 -2.54 -9.07
CA GLU A 108 12.50 -1.65 -8.50
C GLU A 108 11.56 -2.39 -7.55
N ALA A 109 11.18 -3.62 -7.92
CA ALA A 109 10.33 -4.46 -7.08
C ALA A 109 11.05 -4.87 -5.79
N ILE A 110 12.33 -5.22 -5.88
CA ILE A 110 13.17 -5.56 -4.72
C ILE A 110 13.34 -4.33 -3.82
N LEU A 111 13.70 -3.18 -4.38
CA LEU A 111 13.89 -1.94 -3.63
C LEU A 111 12.61 -1.51 -2.91
N ALA A 112 11.46 -1.61 -3.57
CA ALA A 112 10.16 -1.31 -2.96
C ALA A 112 9.84 -2.24 -1.79
N SER A 113 10.06 -3.55 -1.97
CA SER A 113 9.84 -4.56 -0.94
C SER A 113 10.71 -4.30 0.29
N LEU A 114 12.01 -4.06 0.07
CA LEU A 114 12.95 -3.71 1.13
C LEU A 114 12.56 -2.39 1.80
N ASN A 115 12.12 -1.39 1.04
CA ASN A 115 11.70 -0.11 1.58
C ASN A 115 10.48 -0.25 2.49
N ILE A 116 9.44 -0.97 2.06
CA ILE A 116 8.23 -1.23 2.86
C ILE A 116 8.57 -2.00 4.15
N LYS A 117 9.45 -3.00 4.06
CA LYS A 117 9.92 -3.73 5.25
C LYS A 117 10.77 -2.85 6.19
N ALA A 118 11.56 -1.94 5.64
CA ALA A 118 12.38 -1.02 6.42
C ALA A 118 11.57 0.17 6.99
N MET A 119 10.31 0.34 6.61
CA MET A 119 9.47 1.39 7.17
C MET A 119 9.12 1.09 8.61
N THR A 120 9.31 2.10 9.44
CA THR A 120 8.87 2.18 10.82
C THR A 120 7.54 2.93 10.87
N PHE A 121 6.58 2.32 11.56
CA PHE A 121 5.31 2.92 11.91
C PHE A 121 5.33 3.15 13.42
N ASP A 122 5.04 4.38 13.83
CA ASP A 122 4.81 4.68 15.23
C ASP A 122 3.32 4.42 15.49
N ASP A 123 3.00 3.35 16.22
CA ASP A 123 1.62 2.97 16.59
C ASP A 123 0.97 3.93 17.61
N THR A 124 1.46 5.17 17.70
CA THR A 124 0.93 6.20 18.60
C THR A 124 -0.45 6.74 18.19
N ILE A 125 -0.99 6.33 17.04
CA ILE A 125 -2.34 6.75 16.58
C ILE A 125 -3.48 5.92 17.20
N GLY A 126 -3.17 4.87 17.97
CA GLY A 126 -4.17 4.00 18.60
C GLY A 126 -4.54 4.27 20.07
N VAL A 127 -3.82 5.15 20.80
CA VAL A 127 -4.01 5.34 22.26
C VAL A 127 -4.61 6.71 22.58
N LEU A 128 -5.69 7.08 21.90
CA LEU A 128 -6.51 8.25 22.29
C LEU A 128 -8.01 7.92 22.40
N SER A 129 -8.40 6.65 22.35
CA SER A 129 -9.81 6.26 22.47
C SER A 129 -10.00 5.11 23.46
N GLN A 130 -9.89 5.39 24.76
CA GLN A 130 -10.68 4.78 25.83
C GLN A 130 -10.22 5.30 27.20
N THR A 131 -10.93 6.29 27.73
CA THR A 131 -11.37 6.31 29.14
C THR A 131 -12.54 7.29 29.27
N ASN A 132 -13.72 6.90 28.79
CA ASN A 132 -14.96 7.38 29.40
C ASN A 132 -15.34 6.36 30.49
N GLY A 133 -15.05 6.73 31.73
CA GLY A 133 -15.40 5.99 32.94
C GLY A 133 -15.20 6.91 34.12
N THR A 134 -16.29 7.50 34.58
CA THR A 134 -16.48 8.19 35.86
C THR A 134 -15.60 7.63 36.98
N ASN A 135 -14.76 8.47 37.58
CA ASN A 135 -14.59 8.57 39.03
C ASN A 135 -13.63 9.71 39.38
N GLU A 136 -13.97 10.36 40.48
CA GLU A 136 -13.38 11.54 41.08
C GLU A 136 -11.96 11.25 41.57
N ALA A 137 -11.00 12.13 41.27
CA ALA A 137 -9.92 12.58 42.19
C ALA A 137 -8.87 13.38 41.43
N GLY A 138 -8.36 14.41 42.11
CA GLY A 138 -7.53 15.47 41.56
C GLY A 138 -6.24 15.03 40.89
N THR A 139 -5.77 15.90 40.00
CA THR A 139 -4.39 15.98 39.56
C THR A 139 -3.43 16.06 40.76
N PRO A 140 -2.26 15.42 40.66
CA PRO A 140 -1.05 16.09 41.08
C PRO A 140 -0.13 16.27 39.89
N VAL A 141 0.17 17.55 39.66
CA VAL A 141 1.23 18.07 38.80
C VAL A 141 2.56 17.39 39.18
N GLY A 142 3.29 16.81 38.22
CA GLY A 142 4.74 16.61 38.38
C GLY A 142 5.36 15.23 38.11
N SER A 143 4.68 14.25 37.51
CA SER A 143 5.35 13.00 37.09
C SER A 143 5.72 13.08 35.60
N PRO A 144 6.99 12.87 35.19
CA PRO A 144 7.31 12.75 33.78
C PRO A 144 6.51 11.55 33.26
N ILE A 145 5.66 11.78 32.27
CA ILE A 145 5.02 10.71 31.53
C ILE A 145 6.16 9.88 30.95
N ILE A 146 6.42 8.72 31.55
CA ILE A 146 7.22 7.68 30.91
C ILE A 146 6.34 7.21 29.77
N LEU A 147 6.48 7.90 28.63
CA LEU A 147 6.02 7.41 27.36
C LEU A 147 6.86 6.15 27.14
N GLN A 148 6.35 5.02 27.61
CA GLN A 148 6.94 3.72 27.36
C GLN A 148 6.86 3.56 25.86
N ARG A 149 7.93 4.00 25.20
CA ARG A 149 8.19 3.90 23.78
C ARG A 149 8.21 2.41 23.51
N ARG A 150 7.03 1.81 23.30
CA ARG A 150 6.90 0.57 22.55
C ARG A 150 7.63 0.89 21.27
N GLY A 151 8.85 0.35 21.17
CA GLY A 151 9.76 0.66 20.08
C GLY A 151 8.98 0.50 18.79
N SER A 152 9.16 1.44 17.86
CA SER A 152 8.64 1.25 16.52
C SER A 152 9.10 -0.12 16.05
N VAL A 153 8.15 -1.03 15.84
CA VAL A 153 8.46 -2.39 15.44
C VAL A 153 8.90 -2.27 13.99
N TYR A 154 10.20 -2.39 13.76
CA TYR A 154 10.75 -2.48 12.41
C TYR A 154 10.08 -3.66 11.70
N GLY A 155 9.71 -3.46 10.44
CA GLY A 155 9.05 -4.51 9.66
C GLY A 155 7.53 -4.40 9.74
N ALA A 156 6.94 -3.70 8.77
CA ALA A 156 5.55 -3.92 8.44
C ALA A 156 5.37 -5.43 8.15
N ASN A 157 4.56 -6.14 8.94
CA ASN A 157 4.16 -7.53 8.68
C ASN A 157 3.14 -7.58 7.52
N VAL A 158 3.42 -6.87 6.44
CA VAL A 158 2.55 -6.75 5.28
C VAL A 158 2.81 -7.95 4.36
N PRO A 159 1.79 -8.74 4.01
CA PRO A 159 1.90 -9.77 2.99
C PRO A 159 2.22 -9.12 1.64
N MET A 160 3.32 -9.54 1.00
CA MET A 160 3.81 -8.93 -0.24
C MET A 160 3.86 -9.94 -1.38
N ILE A 161 3.36 -9.54 -2.55
CA ILE A 161 3.54 -10.27 -3.81
C ILE A 161 4.33 -9.38 -4.75
N THR A 162 5.50 -9.84 -5.19
CA THR A 162 6.33 -9.16 -6.20
C THR A 162 6.24 -9.93 -7.51
N GLY A 163 5.96 -9.24 -8.62
CA GLY A 163 5.92 -9.86 -9.94
C GLY A 163 6.42 -8.93 -11.04
N ASN A 164 7.23 -9.47 -11.94
CA ASN A 164 7.57 -8.83 -13.20
C ASN A 164 6.63 -9.34 -14.29
N CYS A 165 5.77 -8.47 -14.80
CA CYS A 165 4.73 -8.87 -15.76
C CYS A 165 5.22 -8.87 -17.22
N VAL A 166 6.48 -8.50 -17.47
CA VAL A 166 7.00 -8.39 -18.85
C VAL A 166 7.43 -9.76 -19.42
N LEU A 167 7.59 -10.79 -18.59
CA LEU A 167 8.04 -12.13 -19.03
C LEU A 167 6.96 -12.99 -19.71
N TYR A 168 5.71 -12.51 -19.84
CA TYR A 168 4.58 -13.29 -20.39
C TYR A 168 3.91 -12.67 -21.62
N SER A 169 4.62 -11.83 -22.39
CA SER A 169 4.16 -11.34 -23.71
C SER A 169 5.09 -11.76 -24.82
#